data_AF-A0A7J3XFT2-F1
#
_entry.id   AF-A0A7J3XFT2-F1
#
_cell.length_a   1.000
_cell.length_b   1.000
_cell.length_c   1.000
_cell.angle_alpha   90.00
_cell.angle_beta   90.00
_cell.angle_gamma   90.00
#
_symmetry.space_group_name_H-M   'P 1'
#
loop_
_entity.id
_entity.type
_entity.pdbx_description
1 polymer ?
#
loop_
_entity_poly.entity_id
_entity_poly.type
_entity_poly.pdbx_seq_one_letter_code
_entity_poly.pdbx_strand_id
1 'polypeptide(L)'
;MLKAIREGYWRASRLLGKGVGSLLSPSITHAISLSLMLTAVEDWKALRGRGVLVYSGGDDVYSLAALEDSLALALELRRNYYSEGFKRLRAQPVVPEIPTGRSFSVRLSRLTDPLFDEAAEAIRVLEEESKESTWKHLKEGRLEKVKRKDALTVSSSISRARATIPLDLEKTELRAVADAARAIPLLLLTVLSSNLPEDFRGFAADPITRDPRALERVFLYVLGRNISLDLLSEDTRDSVRKALEKLVRPSVEVYVDRHERLSSAIEELVNLVMVWRVVL
;
A
#
# COMPACT_ATOMS: atom_id res chain seq x y z
N MET A 1 -20.59 -17.82 -22.50
CA MET A 1 -19.91 -18.76 -21.58
C MET A 1 -19.04 -18.04 -20.52
N LEU A 2 -18.01 -17.28 -20.91
CA LEU A 2 -17.15 -16.52 -19.97
C LEU A 2 -17.91 -15.55 -19.03
N LYS A 3 -18.95 -14.88 -19.54
CA LYS A 3 -19.79 -13.97 -18.75
C LYS A 3 -20.57 -14.70 -17.64
N ALA A 4 -21.08 -15.89 -17.94
CA ALA A 4 -21.80 -16.74 -16.99
C ALA A 4 -20.87 -17.35 -15.93
N ILE A 5 -19.64 -17.73 -16.33
CA ILE A 5 -18.61 -18.21 -15.39
C ILE A 5 -18.18 -17.07 -14.46
N ARG A 6 -17.95 -15.86 -15.01
CA ARG A 6 -17.64 -14.66 -14.24
C ARG A 6 -18.77 -14.30 -13.26
N GLU A 7 -20.03 -14.32 -13.70
CA GLU A 7 -21.19 -14.08 -12.82
C GLU A 7 -21.36 -15.17 -11.76
N GLY A 8 -21.16 -16.44 -12.12
CA GLY A 8 -21.19 -17.57 -11.19
C GLY A 8 -20.10 -17.45 -10.12
N TYR A 9 -18.89 -17.06 -10.53
CA TYR A 9 -17.78 -16.80 -9.63
C TYR A 9 -18.03 -15.59 -8.71
N TRP A 10 -18.58 -14.48 -9.24
CA TRP A 10 -18.97 -13.33 -8.42
C TRP A 10 -20.06 -13.67 -7.39
N ARG A 11 -21.03 -14.52 -7.78
CA ARG A 11 -22.06 -15.03 -6.86
C ARG A 11 -21.44 -15.94 -5.80
N ALA A 12 -20.55 -16.85 -6.17
CA ALA A 12 -19.84 -17.73 -5.24
C ALA A 12 -18.95 -16.93 -4.27
N SER A 13 -18.20 -15.93 -4.77
CA SER A 13 -17.37 -15.02 -3.97
C SER A 13 -18.20 -14.19 -2.98
N ARG A 14 -19.37 -13.67 -3.40
CA ARG A 14 -20.30 -12.97 -2.50
C ARG A 14 -20.93 -13.89 -1.45
N LEU A 15 -21.16 -15.16 -1.77
CA LEU A 15 -21.67 -16.14 -0.82
C LEU A 15 -20.59 -16.52 0.21
N LEU A 16 -19.36 -16.75 -0.25
CA LEU A 16 -18.17 -16.97 0.59
C LEU A 16 -17.91 -15.79 1.54
N GLY A 17 -18.04 -14.55 1.05
CA GLY A 17 -17.82 -13.33 1.84
C GLY A 17 -18.93 -12.97 2.84
N LYS A 18 -20.11 -13.62 2.78
CA LYS A 18 -21.27 -13.32 3.64
C LYS A 18 -21.51 -14.33 4.77
N GLY A 19 -20.55 -15.22 5.06
CA GLY A 19 -20.67 -16.16 6.17
C GLY A 19 -21.74 -17.23 5.99
N VAL A 20 -22.33 -17.34 4.80
CA VAL A 20 -23.06 -18.56 4.42
C VAL A 20 -21.96 -19.57 4.14
N GLY A 21 -21.73 -20.47 5.09
CA GLY A 21 -20.77 -21.56 4.94
C GLY A 21 -21.01 -22.24 3.60
N SER A 22 -20.20 -21.89 2.60
CA SER A 22 -20.24 -22.56 1.32
C SER A 22 -19.97 -24.01 1.63
N LEU A 23 -20.78 -24.92 1.10
CA LEU A 23 -20.42 -26.33 1.08
C LEU A 23 -19.04 -26.42 0.41
N LEU A 24 -17.99 -26.55 1.22
CA LEU A 24 -16.62 -26.67 0.78
C LEU A 24 -16.54 -28.00 0.04
N SER A 25 -16.62 -27.95 -1.29
CA SER A 25 -16.42 -29.12 -2.11
C SER A 25 -14.91 -29.36 -2.29
N PRO A 26 -14.49 -30.62 -2.50
CA PRO A 26 -13.12 -30.92 -2.90
C PRO A 26 -12.68 -30.12 -4.12
N SER A 27 -13.58 -29.84 -5.07
CA SER A 27 -13.28 -29.04 -6.26
C SER A 27 -12.98 -27.57 -5.94
N ILE A 28 -13.72 -26.95 -5.03
CA ILE A 28 -13.44 -25.56 -4.58
C ILE A 28 -12.10 -25.52 -3.85
N THR A 29 -11.87 -26.49 -2.96
CA THR A 29 -10.60 -26.60 -2.21
C THR A 29 -9.42 -26.75 -3.16
N HIS A 30 -9.54 -27.65 -4.16
CA HIS A 30 -8.51 -27.86 -5.17
C HIS A 30 -8.25 -26.60 -6.00
N ALA A 31 -9.29 -25.87 -6.40
CA ALA A 31 -9.13 -24.59 -7.11
C ALA A 31 -8.40 -23.54 -6.27
N ILE A 32 -8.74 -23.39 -4.98
CA ILE A 32 -8.02 -22.48 -4.08
C ILE A 32 -6.55 -22.90 -3.95
N SER A 33 -6.29 -24.18 -3.68
CA SER A 33 -4.92 -24.69 -3.55
C SER A 33 -4.09 -24.48 -4.82
N LEU A 34 -4.65 -24.76 -6.01
CA LEU A 34 -3.96 -24.55 -7.27
C LEU A 34 -3.69 -23.05 -7.52
N SER A 35 -4.64 -22.18 -7.16
CA SER A 35 -4.47 -20.73 -7.27
C SER A 35 -3.32 -20.24 -6.39
N LEU A 36 -3.23 -20.71 -5.13
CA LEU A 36 -2.13 -20.40 -4.21
C LEU A 36 -0.79 -20.94 -4.73
N MET A 37 -0.74 -22.17 -5.25
CA MET A 37 0.47 -22.75 -5.84
C MET A 37 0.98 -21.91 -7.02
N LEU A 38 0.09 -21.44 -7.90
CA LEU A 38 0.46 -20.57 -9.01
C LEU A 38 0.93 -19.19 -8.53
N THR A 39 0.29 -18.62 -7.50
CA THR A 39 0.78 -17.39 -6.86
C THR A 39 2.19 -17.58 -6.32
N ALA A 40 2.50 -18.69 -5.65
CA ALA A 40 3.83 -18.94 -5.11
C ALA A 40 4.92 -18.95 -6.21
N VAL A 41 4.59 -19.53 -7.37
CA VAL A 41 5.49 -19.56 -8.55
C VAL A 41 5.66 -18.16 -9.15
N GLU A 42 4.59 -17.37 -9.22
CA GLU A 42 4.63 -15.98 -9.70
C GLU A 42 5.44 -15.07 -8.76
N ASP A 43 5.26 -15.24 -7.44
CA ASP A 43 6.01 -14.52 -6.41
C ASP A 43 7.51 -14.79 -6.51
N TRP A 44 7.89 -16.06 -6.68
CA TRP A 44 9.29 -16.44 -6.94
C TRP A 44 9.84 -15.74 -8.19
N LYS A 45 9.03 -15.66 -9.24
CA LYS A 45 9.40 -15.00 -10.50
C LYS A 45 9.61 -13.49 -10.31
N ALA A 46 8.71 -12.83 -9.58
CA ALA A 46 8.77 -11.39 -9.30
C ALA A 46 10.04 -11.01 -8.51
N LEU A 47 10.46 -11.88 -7.58
CA LEU A 47 11.65 -11.67 -6.76
C LEU A 47 12.98 -12.00 -7.47
N ARG A 48 12.93 -12.65 -8.64
CA ARG A 48 14.13 -13.08 -9.36
C ARG A 48 14.97 -11.87 -9.79
N GLY A 49 16.16 -11.74 -9.21
CA GLY A 49 17.10 -10.65 -9.51
C GLY A 49 16.83 -9.34 -8.77
N ARG A 50 15.80 -9.30 -7.91
CA ARG A 50 15.42 -8.12 -7.10
C ARG A 50 15.50 -8.38 -5.58
N GLY A 51 15.76 -9.63 -5.20
CA GLY A 51 15.88 -10.05 -3.81
C GLY A 51 16.16 -11.54 -3.67
N VAL A 52 16.10 -12.00 -2.42
CA VAL A 52 16.19 -13.40 -2.02
C VAL A 52 14.85 -13.82 -1.44
N LEU A 53 14.19 -14.78 -2.10
CA LEU A 53 13.00 -15.43 -1.56
C LEU A 53 13.42 -16.39 -0.44
N VAL A 54 12.87 -16.21 0.75
CA VAL A 54 13.08 -17.12 1.88
C VAL A 54 11.94 -18.15 1.94
N TYR A 55 10.70 -17.70 1.76
CA TYR A 55 9.51 -18.55 1.80
C TYR A 55 8.39 -17.98 0.93
N SER A 56 7.69 -18.85 0.19
CA SER A 56 6.41 -18.52 -0.45
C SER A 56 5.46 -19.71 -0.38
N GLY A 57 4.36 -19.53 0.36
CA GLY A 57 3.27 -20.50 0.48
C GLY A 57 2.06 -20.16 -0.39
N GLY A 58 2.18 -19.15 -1.26
CA GLY A 58 1.07 -18.59 -2.04
C GLY A 58 0.27 -17.55 -1.25
N ASP A 59 -0.16 -17.87 -0.03
CA ASP A 59 -0.85 -16.91 0.84
C ASP A 59 0.14 -16.02 1.60
N ASP A 60 1.20 -16.63 2.13
CA ASP A 60 2.28 -15.94 2.84
C ASP A 60 3.56 -15.90 2.00
N VAL A 61 4.30 -14.80 2.12
CA VAL A 61 5.60 -14.62 1.46
C VAL A 61 6.55 -13.89 2.40
N TYR A 62 7.78 -14.37 2.46
CA TYR A 62 8.86 -13.76 3.20
C TYR A 62 10.10 -13.68 2.31
N SER A 63 10.65 -12.48 2.17
CA SER A 63 11.76 -12.20 1.26
C SER A 63 12.62 -11.07 1.78
N LEU A 64 13.91 -11.10 1.43
CA LEU A 64 14.81 -9.96 1.55
C LEU A 64 14.88 -9.29 0.18
N ALA A 65 14.67 -7.98 0.11
CA ALA A 65 14.67 -7.23 -1.14
C ALA A 65 15.58 -6.02 -1.04
N ALA A 66 16.08 -5.56 -2.19
CA ALA A 66 16.73 -4.27 -2.28
C ALA A 66 15.74 -3.16 -1.89
N LEU A 67 16.27 -2.10 -1.28
CA LEU A 67 15.48 -0.97 -0.79
C LEU A 67 14.61 -0.37 -1.90
N GLU A 68 15.25 -0.11 -3.03
CA GLU A 68 14.72 0.57 -4.21
C GLU A 68 13.56 -0.21 -4.82
N ASP A 69 13.59 -1.53 -4.69
CA ASP A 69 12.60 -2.44 -5.24
C ASP A 69 11.46 -2.78 -4.28
N SER A 70 11.64 -2.57 -2.97
CA SER A 70 10.74 -3.08 -1.91
C SER A 70 9.26 -2.71 -2.10
N LEU A 71 8.95 -1.44 -2.38
CA LEU A 71 7.57 -0.99 -2.62
C LEU A 71 7.00 -1.57 -3.91
N ALA A 72 7.78 -1.55 -4.99
CA ALA A 72 7.37 -2.06 -6.29
C ALA A 72 7.11 -3.58 -6.22
N LEU A 73 7.96 -4.32 -5.50
CA LEU A 73 7.79 -5.75 -5.24
C LEU A 73 6.53 -6.03 -4.44
N ALA A 74 6.28 -5.32 -3.33
CA ALA A 74 5.07 -5.55 -2.53
C ALA A 74 3.79 -5.38 -3.37
N LEU A 75 3.76 -4.39 -4.27
CA LEU A 75 2.67 -4.17 -5.21
C LEU A 75 2.54 -5.26 -6.27
N GLU A 76 3.66 -5.75 -6.79
CA GLU A 76 3.70 -6.85 -7.75
C GLU A 76 3.23 -8.15 -7.11
N LEU A 77 3.72 -8.49 -5.91
CA LEU A 77 3.30 -9.66 -5.13
C LEU A 77 1.79 -9.58 -4.79
N ARG A 78 1.28 -8.39 -4.50
CA ARG A 78 -0.17 -8.19 -4.32
C ARG A 78 -0.96 -8.46 -5.60
N ARG A 79 -0.46 -7.99 -6.75
CA ARG A 79 -1.12 -8.20 -8.06
C ARG A 79 -1.06 -9.67 -8.48
N ASN A 80 0.04 -10.35 -8.21
CA ASN A 80 0.14 -11.79 -8.40
C ASN A 80 -0.98 -12.47 -7.62
N TYR A 81 -1.18 -12.14 -6.34
CA TYR A 81 -2.25 -12.76 -5.55
C TYR A 81 -3.67 -12.54 -6.13
N TYR A 82 -3.97 -11.31 -6.59
CA TYR A 82 -5.26 -11.01 -7.24
C TYR A 82 -5.18 -9.79 -8.19
N SER A 83 -5.67 -9.97 -9.41
CA SER A 83 -5.71 -9.06 -10.56
C SER A 83 -7.02 -9.11 -11.36
N GLU A 84 -8.11 -9.58 -10.74
CA GLU A 84 -9.42 -9.87 -11.37
C GLU A 84 -9.35 -10.91 -12.52
N GLY A 85 -9.77 -12.15 -12.23
CA GLY A 85 -10.08 -13.14 -13.27
C GLY A 85 -9.51 -14.53 -12.99
N PHE A 86 -8.59 -14.97 -13.83
CA PHE A 86 -8.02 -16.31 -13.82
C PHE A 86 -6.51 -16.24 -13.88
N LYS A 87 -5.86 -17.08 -13.08
CA LYS A 87 -4.45 -17.41 -13.27
C LYS A 87 -4.27 -18.02 -14.65
N ARG A 88 -3.19 -17.64 -15.33
CA ARG A 88 -2.92 -18.06 -16.71
C ARG A 88 -1.61 -18.82 -16.81
N LEU A 89 -1.63 -19.95 -17.53
CA LEU A 89 -0.43 -20.63 -18.00
C LEU A 89 -0.39 -20.52 -19.52
N ARG A 90 0.71 -19.96 -20.06
CA ARG A 90 0.87 -19.73 -21.53
C ARG A 90 -0.36 -19.05 -22.16
N ALA A 91 -0.85 -18.00 -21.50
CA ALA A 91 -2.06 -17.23 -21.86
C ALA A 91 -3.41 -17.96 -21.76
N GLN A 92 -3.43 -19.24 -21.38
CA GLN A 92 -4.68 -19.98 -21.15
C GLN A 92 -5.14 -19.85 -19.70
N PRO A 93 -6.43 -19.57 -19.43
CA PRO A 93 -6.96 -19.54 -18.06
C PRO A 93 -6.98 -20.95 -17.48
N VAL A 94 -6.49 -21.10 -16.24
CA VAL A 94 -6.37 -22.40 -15.58
C VAL A 94 -7.28 -22.50 -14.36
N VAL A 95 -7.19 -21.53 -13.46
CA VAL A 95 -7.91 -21.53 -12.18
C VAL A 95 -8.31 -20.10 -11.85
N PRO A 96 -9.49 -19.87 -11.25
CA PRO A 96 -9.84 -18.54 -10.80
C PRO A 96 -8.81 -18.04 -9.80
N GLU A 97 -8.57 -16.73 -9.82
CA GLU A 97 -7.81 -16.09 -8.75
C GLU A 97 -8.60 -16.09 -7.44
N ILE A 98 -7.97 -15.72 -6.34
CA ILE A 98 -8.65 -15.63 -5.04
C ILE A 98 -9.11 -14.18 -4.88
N PRO A 99 -10.42 -13.89 -4.72
CA PRO A 99 -10.95 -12.53 -4.77
C PRO A 99 -10.79 -11.84 -3.42
N THR A 100 -9.58 -11.89 -2.87
CA THR A 100 -9.21 -11.35 -1.57
C THR A 100 -7.98 -10.47 -1.71
N GLY A 101 -7.81 -9.56 -0.75
CA GLY A 101 -6.60 -8.75 -0.65
C GLY A 101 -5.49 -9.51 0.10
N ARG A 102 -4.25 -9.06 -0.09
CA ARG A 102 -3.07 -9.55 0.63
C ARG A 102 -2.37 -8.36 1.25
N SER A 103 -2.29 -8.33 2.58
CA SER A 103 -1.57 -7.27 3.30
C SER A 103 -0.08 -7.60 3.39
N PHE A 104 0.75 -6.57 3.45
CA PHE A 104 2.21 -6.71 3.50
C PHE A 104 2.81 -5.82 4.58
N SER A 105 3.99 -6.21 5.07
CA SER A 105 4.85 -5.36 5.89
C SER A 105 6.22 -5.30 5.22
N VAL A 106 6.74 -4.09 5.05
CA VAL A 106 8.10 -3.85 4.57
C VAL A 106 8.88 -3.22 5.71
N ARG A 107 9.94 -3.91 6.12
CA ARG A 107 10.83 -3.46 7.19
C ARG A 107 12.18 -3.07 6.61
N LEU A 108 12.58 -1.85 6.88
CA LEU A 108 13.90 -1.34 6.54
C LEU A 108 14.80 -1.47 7.74
N SER A 109 15.87 -2.20 7.56
CA SER A 109 16.87 -2.44 8.59
C SER A 109 18.26 -2.09 8.06
N ARG A 110 19.18 -1.86 8.99
CA ARG A 110 20.60 -1.79 8.67
C ARG A 110 21.12 -3.21 8.47
N LEU A 111 22.17 -3.34 7.65
CA LEU A 111 22.86 -4.62 7.48
C LEU A 111 23.41 -5.21 8.79
N THR A 112 23.66 -4.36 9.78
CA THR A 112 24.17 -4.74 11.11
C THR A 112 23.07 -5.09 12.12
N ASP A 113 21.80 -4.81 11.81
CA ASP A 113 20.71 -5.09 12.73
C ASP A 113 20.46 -6.62 12.80
N PRO A 114 20.15 -7.20 13.97
CA PRO A 114 19.90 -8.63 14.08
C PRO A 114 18.70 -9.06 13.23
N LEU A 115 18.92 -9.97 12.28
CA LEU A 115 17.87 -10.42 11.35
C LEU A 115 16.64 -10.98 12.08
N PHE A 116 16.84 -11.69 13.19
CA PHE A 116 15.75 -12.26 13.97
C PHE A 116 14.81 -11.17 14.52
N ASP A 117 15.36 -10.11 15.10
CA ASP A 117 14.59 -9.02 15.70
C ASP A 117 13.84 -8.23 14.62
N GLU A 118 14.50 -7.94 13.51
CA GLU A 118 13.90 -7.20 12.40
C GLU A 118 12.82 -8.02 11.67
N ALA A 119 12.99 -9.34 11.56
CA ALA A 119 11.95 -10.24 11.05
C ALA A 119 10.74 -10.32 11.98
N ALA A 120 10.98 -10.44 13.29
CA ALA A 120 9.92 -10.47 14.29
C ALA A 120 9.11 -9.17 14.30
N GLU A 121 9.79 -8.02 14.20
CA GLU A 121 9.13 -6.71 14.09
C GLU A 121 8.36 -6.57 12.78
N ALA A 122 8.90 -7.04 11.65
CA ALA A 122 8.17 -7.03 10.38
C ALA A 122 6.86 -7.83 10.45
N ILE A 123 6.89 -9.01 11.06
CA ILE A 123 5.72 -9.87 11.30
C ILE A 123 4.73 -9.18 12.24
N ARG A 124 5.22 -8.62 13.35
CA ARG A 124 4.38 -7.89 14.31
C ARG A 124 3.64 -6.73 13.63
N VAL A 125 4.34 -5.93 12.83
CA VAL A 125 3.76 -4.82 12.06
C VAL A 125 2.72 -5.32 11.03
N LEU A 126 2.96 -6.46 10.38
CA LEU A 126 1.98 -7.06 9.47
C LEU A 126 0.67 -7.41 10.20
N GLU A 127 0.77 -8.13 11.32
CA GLU A 127 -0.39 -8.60 12.08
C GLU A 127 -1.13 -7.44 12.77
N GLU A 128 -0.40 -6.56 13.44
CA GLU A 128 -1.01 -5.52 14.28
C GLU A 128 -1.39 -4.27 13.50
N GLU A 129 -0.74 -3.95 12.38
CA GLU A 129 -1.03 -2.72 11.62
C GLU A 129 -1.69 -3.03 10.28
N SER A 130 -1.03 -3.78 9.41
CA SER A 130 -1.49 -3.95 8.02
C SER A 130 -2.75 -4.82 7.91
N LYS A 131 -2.90 -5.84 8.77
CA LYS A 131 -4.10 -6.70 8.81
C LYS A 131 -5.26 -6.10 9.60
N GLU A 132 -5.01 -5.14 10.49
CA GLU A 132 -6.07 -4.44 11.25
C GLU A 132 -6.50 -3.11 10.64
N SER A 133 -5.80 -2.65 9.61
CA SER A 133 -6.13 -1.42 8.89
C SER A 133 -7.54 -1.44 8.29
N THR A 134 -8.31 -0.39 8.58
CA THR A 134 -9.61 -0.10 7.98
C THR A 134 -9.56 1.25 7.27
N TRP A 135 -9.71 1.21 5.96
CA TRP A 135 -9.74 2.40 5.11
C TRP A 135 -11.12 3.05 5.16
N LYS A 136 -11.14 4.37 5.36
CA LYS A 136 -12.33 5.21 5.44
C LYS A 136 -12.21 6.38 4.47
N HIS A 137 -13.34 6.82 3.91
CA HIS A 137 -13.43 8.00 3.08
C HIS A 137 -14.43 8.98 3.69
N LEU A 138 -14.08 10.26 3.72
CA LEU A 138 -14.99 11.30 4.15
C LEU A 138 -15.95 11.64 3.02
N LYS A 139 -17.24 11.35 3.18
CA LYS A 139 -18.30 11.75 2.24
C LYS A 139 -19.35 12.52 3.02
N GLU A 140 -19.67 13.74 2.56
CA GLU A 140 -20.72 14.59 3.15
C GLU A 140 -20.57 14.77 4.68
N GLY A 141 -19.32 14.89 5.15
CA GLY A 141 -19.01 15.07 6.58
C GLY A 141 -19.06 13.79 7.43
N ARG A 142 -19.22 12.61 6.81
CA ARG A 142 -19.22 11.31 7.50
C ARG A 142 -18.11 10.41 6.97
N LEU A 143 -17.42 9.73 7.89
CA LEU A 143 -16.41 8.74 7.53
C LEU A 143 -17.09 7.40 7.21
N GLU A 144 -17.06 7.03 5.94
CA GLU A 144 -17.60 5.78 5.45
C GLU A 144 -16.49 4.75 5.30
N LYS A 145 -16.75 3.52 5.75
CA LYS A 145 -15.80 2.41 5.57
C LYS A 145 -15.73 2.02 4.09
N VAL A 146 -14.53 2.10 3.52
CA VAL A 146 -14.25 1.71 2.13
C VAL A 146 -13.80 0.26 2.05
N LYS A 147 -12.83 -0.12 2.89
CA LYS A 147 -12.20 -1.45 2.85
C LYS A 147 -11.56 -1.80 4.19
N ARG A 148 -11.43 -3.09 4.48
CA ARG A 148 -10.59 -3.62 5.58
C ARG A 148 -9.45 -4.42 4.97
N LYS A 149 -8.27 -4.37 5.60
CA LYS A 149 -7.03 -5.02 5.13
C LYS A 149 -6.58 -4.46 3.78
N ASP A 150 -5.76 -5.23 3.08
CA ASP A 150 -5.20 -4.88 1.78
C ASP A 150 -4.36 -3.60 1.88
N ALA A 151 -3.49 -3.62 2.87
CA ALA A 151 -2.64 -2.52 3.27
C ALA A 151 -1.18 -2.99 3.29
N LEU A 152 -0.28 -2.07 3.01
CA LEU A 152 1.15 -2.24 3.16
C LEU A 152 1.62 -1.28 4.24
N THR A 153 2.22 -1.80 5.29
CA THR A 153 2.92 -0.96 6.27
C THR A 153 4.42 -0.99 6.02
N VAL A 154 5.01 0.18 5.79
CA VAL A 154 6.44 0.36 5.66
C VAL A 154 6.98 0.94 6.97
N SER A 155 8.03 0.34 7.52
CA SER A 155 8.63 0.78 8.79
C SER A 155 10.15 0.77 8.72
N SER A 156 10.81 1.61 9.51
CA SER A 156 12.27 1.73 9.54
C SER A 156 12.85 1.49 10.93
N SER A 157 13.93 0.72 11.05
CA SER A 157 14.71 0.58 12.29
C SER A 157 15.47 1.85 12.65
N ILE A 158 15.65 2.74 11.66
CA ILE A 158 16.47 3.93 11.77
C ILE A 158 15.63 5.13 12.21
N SER A 159 14.56 5.49 11.48
CA SER A 159 13.66 6.58 11.91
C SER A 159 12.65 6.17 12.98
N ARG A 160 12.42 4.87 13.18
CA ARG A 160 11.29 4.33 13.96
C ARG A 160 9.91 4.78 13.44
N ALA A 161 9.86 5.43 12.27
CA ALA A 161 8.64 5.83 11.62
C ALA A 161 7.95 4.62 10.97
N ARG A 162 6.63 4.75 10.79
CA ARG A 162 5.78 3.75 10.13
C ARG A 162 4.75 4.47 9.27
N ALA A 163 4.51 3.94 8.10
CA ALA A 163 3.52 4.45 7.15
C ALA A 163 2.71 3.30 6.60
N THR A 164 1.39 3.43 6.61
CA THR A 164 0.47 2.45 6.04
C THR A 164 -0.16 3.01 4.78
N ILE A 165 -0.04 2.27 3.69
CA ILE A 165 -0.53 2.66 2.37
C ILE A 165 -1.48 1.60 1.84
N PRO A 166 -2.54 1.99 1.10
CA PRO A 166 -3.45 1.02 0.53
C PRO A 166 -2.78 0.29 -0.64
N LEU A 167 -3.05 -0.99 -0.76
CA LEU A 167 -2.61 -1.81 -1.89
C LEU A 167 -3.71 -2.01 -2.93
N ASP A 168 -4.97 -1.77 -2.56
CA ASP A 168 -6.10 -1.82 -3.47
C ASP A 168 -6.09 -0.66 -4.46
N LEU A 169 -6.07 -0.99 -5.75
CA LEU A 169 -6.08 -0.03 -6.85
C LEU A 169 -7.43 0.06 -7.58
N GLU A 170 -8.41 -0.76 -7.20
CA GLU A 170 -9.74 -0.76 -7.84
C GLU A 170 -10.58 0.43 -7.39
N LYS A 171 -10.48 0.78 -6.10
CA LYS A 171 -11.15 1.94 -5.52
C LYS A 171 -10.38 3.20 -5.88
N THR A 172 -11.04 4.11 -6.62
CA THR A 172 -10.47 5.37 -7.10
C THR A 172 -9.80 6.19 -6.00
N GLU A 173 -10.43 6.23 -4.83
CA GLU A 173 -9.97 7.02 -3.68
C GLU A 173 -8.69 6.42 -3.07
N LEU A 174 -8.62 5.08 -2.96
CA LEU A 174 -7.43 4.39 -2.43
C LEU A 174 -6.27 4.36 -3.43
N ARG A 175 -6.60 4.24 -4.72
CA ARG A 175 -5.62 4.27 -5.81
C ARG A 175 -4.81 5.56 -5.80
N ALA A 176 -5.43 6.70 -5.54
CA ALA A 176 -4.71 7.98 -5.50
C ALA A 176 -3.67 8.02 -4.38
N VAL A 177 -4.00 7.50 -3.19
CA VAL A 177 -3.05 7.38 -2.07
C VAL A 177 -1.90 6.43 -2.44
N ALA A 178 -2.22 5.29 -3.05
CA ALA A 178 -1.21 4.33 -3.50
C ALA A 178 -0.28 4.92 -4.57
N ASP A 179 -0.83 5.67 -5.52
CA ASP A 179 -0.06 6.33 -6.58
C ASP A 179 0.82 7.45 -6.01
N ALA A 180 0.33 8.23 -5.02
CA ALA A 180 1.13 9.20 -4.29
C ALA A 180 2.28 8.53 -3.52
N ALA A 181 1.99 7.44 -2.79
CA ALA A 181 2.99 6.69 -2.04
C ALA A 181 4.11 6.12 -2.93
N ARG A 182 3.77 5.65 -4.13
CA ARG A 182 4.75 5.16 -5.13
C ARG A 182 5.69 6.24 -5.62
N ALA A 183 5.18 7.47 -5.76
CA ALA A 183 5.98 8.58 -6.27
C ALA A 183 6.98 9.11 -5.24
N ILE A 184 6.66 9.03 -3.94
CA ILE A 184 7.47 9.62 -2.86
C ILE A 184 8.98 9.29 -2.93
N PRO A 185 9.44 8.03 -3.03
CA PRO A 185 10.87 7.76 -3.12
C PRO A 185 11.55 8.42 -4.32
N LEU A 186 10.90 8.43 -5.49
CA LEU A 186 11.43 9.11 -6.68
C LEU A 186 11.45 10.64 -6.50
N LEU A 187 10.44 11.19 -5.84
CA LEU A 187 10.36 12.61 -5.55
C LEU A 187 11.44 13.05 -4.56
N LEU A 188 11.72 12.26 -3.52
CA LEU A 188 12.79 12.53 -2.56
C LEU A 188 14.18 12.55 -3.21
N LEU A 189 14.39 11.72 -4.23
CA LEU A 189 15.64 11.71 -5.00
C LEU A 189 15.83 12.92 -5.92
N THR A 190 14.76 13.66 -6.23
CA THR A 190 14.76 14.63 -7.34
C THR A 190 14.35 16.04 -6.94
N VAL A 191 13.21 16.19 -6.27
CA VAL A 191 12.54 17.50 -6.12
C VAL A 191 12.01 17.77 -4.72
N LEU A 192 11.87 16.74 -3.88
CA LEU A 192 11.24 16.84 -2.57
C LEU A 192 12.29 16.85 -1.46
N SER A 193 12.27 17.88 -0.64
CA SER A 193 13.11 18.02 0.55
C SER A 193 12.79 16.96 1.61
N SER A 194 13.85 16.41 2.21
CA SER A 194 13.78 15.47 3.35
C SER A 194 13.23 16.09 4.63
N ASN A 195 13.15 17.43 4.71
CA ASN A 195 12.65 18.20 5.86
C ASN A 195 11.13 18.37 5.87
N LEU A 196 10.43 17.93 4.82
CA LEU A 196 8.97 18.01 4.73
C LEU A 196 8.25 17.50 6.00
N PRO A 197 8.68 16.39 6.63
CA PRO A 197 8.01 15.92 7.84
C PRO A 197 8.14 16.84 9.05
N GLU A 198 9.29 17.47 9.27
CA GLU A 198 9.51 18.43 10.35
C GLU A 198 8.60 19.65 10.17
N ASP A 199 8.58 20.19 8.95
CA ASP A 199 7.75 21.34 8.61
C ASP A 199 6.26 21.01 8.78
N PHE A 200 5.84 19.80 8.41
CA PHE A 200 4.45 19.37 8.57
C PHE A 200 4.06 19.16 10.03
N ARG A 201 4.93 18.54 10.85
CA ARG A 201 4.65 18.27 12.28
C ARG A 201 4.32 19.53 13.06
N GLY A 202 4.96 20.66 12.72
CA GLY A 202 4.67 21.96 13.34
C GLY A 202 3.20 22.37 13.22
N PHE A 203 2.53 21.98 12.12
CA PHE A 203 1.12 22.27 11.89
C PHE A 203 0.19 21.12 12.30
N ALA A 204 0.63 19.87 12.19
CA ALA A 204 -0.18 18.69 12.52
C ALA A 204 -0.63 18.65 14.00
N ALA A 205 0.10 19.33 14.89
CA ALA A 205 -0.29 19.47 16.29
C ALA A 205 -1.47 20.44 16.50
N ASP A 206 -1.80 21.29 15.51
CA ASP A 206 -2.87 22.28 15.60
C ASP A 206 -4.24 21.61 15.37
N PRO A 207 -5.23 21.79 16.28
CA PRO A 207 -6.59 21.30 16.11
C PRO A 207 -7.26 21.67 14.79
N ILE A 208 -6.85 22.78 14.15
CA ILE A 208 -7.39 23.21 12.86
C ILE A 208 -7.14 22.18 11.76
N THR A 209 -6.06 21.39 11.84
CA THR A 209 -5.73 20.37 10.85
C THR A 209 -6.62 19.13 10.92
N ARG A 210 -7.57 19.08 11.88
CA ARG A 210 -8.66 18.11 11.88
C ARG A 210 -9.72 18.39 10.81
N ASP A 211 -9.84 19.64 10.37
CA ASP A 211 -10.67 19.99 9.22
C ASP A 211 -9.93 19.60 7.93
N PRO A 212 -10.51 18.77 7.04
CA PRO A 212 -9.85 18.32 5.82
C PRO A 212 -9.43 19.46 4.89
N ARG A 213 -10.21 20.55 4.82
CA ARG A 213 -9.87 21.68 3.95
C ARG A 213 -8.69 22.47 4.52
N ALA A 214 -8.61 22.62 5.84
CA ALA A 214 -7.45 23.19 6.49
C ALA A 214 -6.22 22.29 6.32
N LEU A 215 -6.36 20.98 6.54
CA LEU A 215 -5.31 19.98 6.32
C LEU A 215 -4.74 20.06 4.90
N GLU A 216 -5.62 20.12 3.89
CA GLU A 216 -5.22 20.29 2.50
C GLU A 216 -4.37 21.54 2.32
N ARG A 217 -4.86 22.71 2.74
CA ARG A 217 -4.14 23.99 2.55
C ARG A 217 -2.80 23.99 3.23
N VAL A 218 -2.74 23.51 4.47
CA VAL A 218 -1.51 23.38 5.25
C VAL A 218 -0.54 22.45 4.54
N PHE A 219 -1.00 21.27 4.14
CA PHE A 219 -0.15 20.31 3.46
C PHE A 219 0.38 20.85 2.13
N LEU A 220 -0.47 21.48 1.30
CA LEU A 220 -0.04 22.07 0.03
C LEU A 220 0.93 23.24 0.22
N TYR A 221 0.78 24.02 1.29
CA TYR A 221 1.74 25.05 1.68
C TYR A 221 3.10 24.45 2.05
N VAL A 222 3.11 23.44 2.93
CA VAL A 222 4.33 22.75 3.37
C VAL A 222 5.01 22.06 2.19
N LEU A 223 4.24 21.38 1.35
CA LEU A 223 4.72 20.75 0.13
C LEU A 223 5.38 21.79 -0.80
N GLY A 224 4.72 22.92 -1.05
CA GLY A 224 5.26 23.99 -1.89
C GLY A 224 6.59 24.58 -1.37
N ARG A 225 6.76 24.67 -0.04
CA ARG A 225 8.01 25.09 0.59
C ARG A 225 9.12 24.05 0.48
N ASN A 226 8.76 22.77 0.48
CA ASN A 226 9.69 21.65 0.47
C ASN A 226 10.00 21.12 -0.93
N ILE A 227 9.57 21.81 -1.97
CA ILE A 227 10.02 21.53 -3.33
C ILE A 227 11.38 22.22 -3.52
N SER A 228 12.46 21.45 -3.37
CA SER A 228 13.85 21.90 -3.55
C SER A 228 14.19 21.86 -5.03
N LEU A 229 14.27 23.03 -5.65
CA LEU A 229 14.46 23.16 -7.10
C LEU A 229 15.51 24.22 -7.41
N ASP A 230 16.72 24.03 -6.89
CA ASP A 230 17.86 24.88 -7.21
C ASP A 230 18.27 24.79 -8.70
N LEU A 231 17.58 23.96 -9.51
CA LEU A 231 17.90 23.64 -10.90
C LEU A 231 16.75 23.81 -11.91
N LEU A 232 15.54 24.25 -11.50
CA LEU A 232 14.40 24.35 -12.41
C LEU A 232 13.95 25.80 -12.64
N SER A 233 13.55 26.11 -13.88
CA SER A 233 12.88 27.37 -14.22
C SER A 233 11.58 27.54 -13.42
N GLU A 234 11.12 28.78 -13.22
CA GLU A 234 9.87 29.06 -12.51
C GLU A 234 8.67 28.32 -13.12
N ASP A 235 8.59 28.25 -14.46
CA ASP A 235 7.54 27.51 -15.18
C ASP A 235 7.53 26.01 -14.87
N THR A 236 8.72 25.41 -14.76
CA THR A 236 8.84 23.99 -14.41
C THR A 236 8.50 23.76 -12.95
N ARG A 237 8.87 24.68 -12.06
CA ARG A 237 8.50 24.62 -10.63
C ARG A 237 6.98 24.66 -10.45
N ASP A 238 6.29 25.55 -11.14
CA ASP A 238 4.83 25.63 -11.08
C ASP A 238 4.17 24.37 -11.66
N SER A 239 4.72 23.81 -12.75
CA SER A 239 4.25 22.56 -13.35
C SER A 239 4.41 21.35 -12.42
N VAL A 240 5.57 21.20 -11.78
CA VAL A 240 5.84 20.14 -10.80
C VAL A 240 4.91 20.28 -9.61
N ARG A 241 4.76 21.51 -9.08
CA ARG A 241 3.84 21.79 -7.98
C ARG A 241 2.41 21.36 -8.32
N LYS A 242 1.87 21.79 -9.46
CA LYS A 242 0.52 21.40 -9.91
C LYS A 242 0.36 19.89 -10.06
N ALA A 243 1.38 19.20 -10.57
CA ALA A 243 1.37 17.75 -10.70
C ALA A 243 1.31 17.06 -9.32
N LEU A 244 2.11 17.53 -8.35
CA LEU A 244 2.11 17.01 -6.99
C LEU A 244 0.81 17.31 -6.24
N GLU A 245 0.27 18.52 -6.41
CA GLU A 245 -1.04 18.90 -5.87
C GLU A 245 -2.13 17.97 -6.39
N LYS A 246 -2.15 17.70 -7.70
CA LYS A 246 -3.10 16.77 -8.32
C LYS A 246 -2.94 15.34 -7.81
N LEU A 247 -1.71 14.92 -7.53
CA LEU A 247 -1.41 13.57 -7.03
C LEU A 247 -1.90 13.38 -5.59
N VAL A 248 -1.72 14.38 -4.73
CA VAL A 248 -1.97 14.23 -3.29
C VAL A 248 -3.36 14.71 -2.86
N ARG A 249 -3.96 15.69 -3.55
CA ARG A 249 -5.30 16.23 -3.20
C ARG A 249 -6.38 15.15 -2.96
N PRO A 250 -6.49 14.07 -3.76
CA PRO A 250 -7.48 13.03 -3.50
C PRO A 250 -7.25 12.26 -2.19
N SER A 251 -6.06 12.33 -1.60
CA SER A 251 -5.70 11.65 -0.35
C SER A 251 -6.21 12.39 0.90
N VAL A 252 -6.63 13.65 0.76
CA VAL A 252 -7.09 14.49 1.90
C VAL A 252 -8.32 13.90 2.60
N GLU A 253 -9.23 13.30 1.82
CA GLU A 253 -10.48 12.74 2.35
C GLU A 253 -10.36 11.25 2.71
N VAL A 254 -9.16 10.67 2.57
CA VAL A 254 -8.90 9.27 2.89
C VAL A 254 -8.25 9.16 4.26
N TYR A 255 -8.74 8.21 5.05
CA TYR A 255 -8.26 7.93 6.39
C TYR A 255 -8.02 6.43 6.57
N VAL A 256 -7.10 6.10 7.46
CA VAL A 256 -6.86 4.74 7.93
C VAL A 256 -7.13 4.69 9.44
N ASP A 257 -7.91 3.70 9.85
CA ASP A 257 -8.21 3.40 11.24
C ASP A 257 -7.50 2.09 11.63
N ARG A 258 -6.71 2.14 12.70
CA ARG A 258 -6.02 0.99 13.30
C ARG A 258 -6.19 1.08 14.81
N HIS A 259 -6.82 0.08 15.43
CA HIS A 259 -7.02 0.03 16.89
C HIS A 259 -7.55 1.35 17.47
N GLU A 260 -8.59 1.90 16.85
CA GLU A 260 -9.24 3.18 17.25
C GLU A 260 -8.37 4.43 17.07
N ARG A 261 -7.18 4.29 16.48
CA ARG A 261 -6.36 5.42 16.04
C ARG A 261 -6.66 5.72 14.57
N LEU A 262 -7.37 6.82 14.36
CA LEU A 262 -7.60 7.38 13.05
C LEU A 262 -6.39 8.23 12.62
N SER A 263 -5.92 8.02 11.40
CA SER A 263 -4.87 8.82 10.76
C SER A 263 -5.30 9.17 9.35
N SER A 264 -5.00 10.40 8.92
CA SER A 264 -5.26 10.81 7.53
C SER A 264 -4.24 10.16 6.60
N ALA A 265 -4.62 9.91 5.34
CA ALA A 265 -3.66 9.40 4.36
C ALA A 265 -2.53 10.41 4.09
N ILE A 266 -2.77 11.71 4.29
CA ILE A 266 -1.73 12.74 4.26
C ILE A 266 -0.66 12.49 5.32
N GLU A 267 -1.05 12.23 6.56
CA GLU A 267 -0.11 11.87 7.63
C GLU A 267 0.66 10.59 7.28
N GLU A 268 0.02 9.59 6.68
CA GLU A 268 0.70 8.36 6.25
C GLU A 268 1.72 8.63 5.13
N LEU A 269 1.41 9.51 4.18
CA LEU A 269 2.35 9.93 3.13
C LEU A 269 3.54 10.70 3.73
N VAL A 270 3.31 11.58 4.69
CA VAL A 270 4.38 12.28 5.43
C VAL A 270 5.23 11.30 6.24
N ASN A 271 4.60 10.32 6.88
CA ASN A 271 5.32 9.25 7.57
C ASN A 271 6.16 8.42 6.61
N LEU A 272 5.69 8.18 5.39
CA LEU A 272 6.45 7.46 4.37
C LEU A 272 7.71 8.24 3.97
N VAL A 273 7.63 9.57 3.87
CA VAL A 273 8.80 10.43 3.68
C VAL A 273 9.80 10.26 4.83
N MET A 274 9.34 10.18 6.09
CA MET A 274 10.22 9.92 7.24
C MET A 274 10.86 8.54 7.24
N VAL A 275 10.16 7.54 6.71
CA VAL A 275 10.68 6.17 6.56
C VAL A 275 11.77 6.16 5.49
N TRP A 276 11.57 6.86 4.36
CA TRP A 276 12.47 6.86 3.21
C TRP A 276 13.66 7.80 3.27
N ARG A 277 13.53 8.98 3.87
CA ARG A 277 14.62 9.95 3.93
C ARG A 277 15.88 9.46 4.66
N VAL A 278 15.77 8.40 5.46
CA VAL A 278 16.91 7.91 6.25
C VAL A 278 17.82 7.00 5.42
N VAL A 279 17.38 6.67 4.21
CA VAL A 279 18.07 5.75 3.31
C VAL A 279 18.60 6.46 2.06
N LEU A 280 18.30 7.75 1.92
CA LEU A 280 18.78 8.66 0.87
C LEU A 280 19.72 9.70 1.49
#